data_AF-A0A5C7TAU8-F1
#
_entry.id   AF-A0A5C7TAU8-F1
#
_cell.length_a   1.000
_cell.length_b   1.000
_cell.length_c   1.000
_cell.angle_alpha   90.00
_cell.angle_beta   90.00
_cell.angle_gamma   90.00
#
_symmetry.space_group_name_H-M   'P 1'
#
loop_
_entity.id
_entity.type
_entity.pdbx_description
1 polymer ?
#
loop_
_entity_poly.entity_id
_entity_poly.type
_entity_poly.pdbx_seq_one_letter_code
_entity_poly.pdbx_strand_id
1 'polypeptide(L)'
;MALIGRYNSLPVAKLADFGLFLDGGADGEILLPKRYIPRDEPCAVGDWLNVFIYLDSEDRLIATTEKPKVQVGGFASLKVVDINRIGLFFDSGLSKDLLMPHSEEKRPLQVGDYCVVHVYLDRSRRITATARLDRYL
;
A
#
# COMPACT_ATOMS: atom_id res chain seq x y z
N MET A 1 10.37 -13.21 1.42
CA MET A 1 10.15 -12.09 0.50
C MET A 1 8.78 -11.55 0.82
N ALA A 2 8.68 -10.27 1.15
CA ALA A 2 7.44 -9.61 1.47
C ALA A 2 6.59 -9.41 0.21
N LEU A 3 5.29 -9.62 0.34
CA LEU A 3 4.31 -9.39 -0.71
C LEU A 3 3.88 -7.93 -0.68
N ILE A 4 4.39 -7.12 -1.61
CA ILE A 4 4.04 -5.70 -1.73
C ILE A 4 2.57 -5.54 -2.11
N GLY A 5 1.89 -4.62 -1.44
CA GLY A 5 0.47 -4.35 -1.60
C GLY A 5 -0.43 -5.43 -1.01
N ARG A 6 0.08 -6.23 -0.07
CA ARG A 6 -0.65 -7.26 0.66
C ARG A 6 -0.28 -7.27 2.14
N TYR A 7 -1.12 -7.92 2.94
CA TYR A 7 -0.77 -8.26 4.31
C TYR A 7 0.31 -9.34 4.35
N ASN A 8 1.26 -9.15 5.26
CA ASN A 8 2.35 -10.05 5.56
C ASN A 8 2.41 -10.26 7.07
N SER A 9 2.61 -11.50 7.51
CA SER A 9 2.98 -11.80 8.88
C SER A 9 4.50 -11.84 8.96
N LEU A 10 5.11 -10.86 9.64
CA LEU A 10 6.56 -10.69 9.74
C LEU A 10 6.99 -10.62 11.21
N PRO A 11 8.11 -11.24 11.60
CA PRO A 11 8.61 -11.14 12.96
C PRO A 11 9.34 -9.82 13.19
N VAL A 12 9.25 -9.27 14.40
CA VAL A 12 10.02 -8.12 14.84
C VAL A 12 11.49 -8.54 14.97
N ALA A 13 12.35 -7.94 14.15
CA ALA A 13 13.80 -8.15 14.18
C ALA A 13 14.50 -7.23 15.19
N LYS A 14 14.06 -5.96 15.28
CA LYS A 14 14.69 -4.95 16.12
C LYS A 14 13.74 -3.83 16.54
N LEU A 15 13.96 -3.32 17.75
CA LEU A 15 13.32 -2.13 18.31
C LEU A 15 14.19 -0.89 18.06
N ALA A 16 13.56 0.23 17.68
CA ALA A 16 14.20 1.54 17.56
C ALA A 16 13.28 2.64 18.10
N ASP A 17 13.84 3.80 18.44
CA ASP A 17 13.07 4.91 19.05
C ASP A 17 11.92 5.42 18.15
N PHE A 18 12.07 5.25 16.84
CA PHE A 18 11.15 5.71 15.80
C PHE A 18 10.28 4.59 15.17
N GLY A 19 10.42 3.34 15.61
CA GLY A 19 9.61 2.23 15.07
C GLY A 19 10.17 0.84 15.35
N LEU A 20 9.57 -0.16 14.72
CA LEU A 20 10.04 -1.55 14.71
C LEU A 20 10.62 -1.87 13.34
N PHE A 21 11.71 -2.63 13.31
CA PHE A 21 12.16 -3.28 12.08
C PHE A 21 11.63 -4.71 12.06
N LEU A 22 10.96 -5.07 10.96
CA LEU A 22 10.38 -6.39 10.71
C LEU A 22 11.25 -7.13 9.69
N ASP A 23 11.43 -8.43 9.87
CA ASP A 23 12.21 -9.26 8.93
C ASP A 23 11.39 -9.54 7.66
N GLY A 24 11.74 -8.88 6.54
CA GLY A 24 11.16 -9.12 5.22
C GLY A 24 11.82 -10.26 4.43
N GLY A 25 12.82 -10.94 5.01
CA GLY A 25 13.66 -11.92 4.35
C GLY A 25 14.50 -11.28 3.25
N ALA A 26 14.31 -11.71 1.99
CA ALA A 26 15.08 -11.23 0.85
C ALA A 26 14.96 -9.71 0.57
N ASP A 27 13.90 -9.05 1.05
CA ASP A 27 13.73 -7.60 0.93
C ASP A 27 14.42 -6.82 2.08
N GLY A 28 15.08 -7.52 3.01
CA GLY A 28 15.76 -6.93 4.16
C GLY A 28 14.80 -6.54 5.30
N GLU A 29 15.27 -5.66 6.17
CA GLU A 29 14.47 -5.13 7.28
C GLU A 29 13.48 -4.07 6.78
N ILE A 30 12.21 -4.19 7.17
CA ILE A 30 11.13 -3.27 6.80
C ILE A 30 10.68 -2.50 8.03
N LEU A 31 10.66 -1.17 7.94
CA LEU A 31 10.25 -0.30 9.05
C LEU A 31 8.73 -0.32 9.23
N LEU A 32 8.25 -0.59 10.44
CA LEU A 32 6.94 -0.20 10.96
C LEU A 32 7.11 1.07 11.82
N PRO A 33 6.75 2.27 11.32
CA PRO A 33 6.85 3.50 12.08
C PRO A 33 6.11 3.45 13.42
N LYS A 34 6.64 4.13 14.42
CA LYS A 34 6.10 4.15 15.79
C LYS A 34 4.60 4.45 15.89
N ARG A 35 4.09 5.34 15.03
CA ARG A 35 2.67 5.71 15.00
C ARG A 35 1.73 4.55 14.60
N TYR A 36 2.25 3.50 13.97
CA TYR A 36 1.51 2.34 13.51
C TYR A 36 1.76 1.10 14.38
N ILE A 37 2.50 1.22 15.48
CA ILE A 37 2.67 0.10 16.41
C ILE A 37 1.33 -0.13 17.15
N PRO A 38 0.78 -1.35 17.13
CA PRO A 38 -0.42 -1.70 17.90
C PRO A 38 -0.20 -1.40 19.39
N ARG A 39 -1.20 -0.80 20.05
CA ARG A 39 -1.12 -0.50 21.49
C ARG A 39 -1.49 -1.69 22.37
N ASP A 40 -2.26 -2.62 21.81
CA ASP A 40 -2.91 -3.71 22.55
C ASP A 40 -2.28 -5.08 22.26
N GLU A 41 -1.15 -5.13 21.51
CA GLU A 41 -0.48 -6.36 21.13
C GLU A 41 1.02 -6.33 21.50
N PRO A 42 1.62 -7.47 21.92
CA PRO A 42 3.05 -7.57 22.16
C PRO A 42 3.87 -7.23 20.90
N CYS A 43 4.94 -6.45 21.08
CA CYS A 43 5.80 -5.99 20.00
C CYS A 43 7.29 -6.14 20.37
N ALA A 44 7.64 -7.19 21.09
CA ALA A 44 9.02 -7.52 21.41
C ALA A 44 9.72 -8.20 20.23
N VAL A 45 11.06 -8.23 20.26
CA VAL A 45 11.83 -8.98 19.26
C VAL A 45 11.41 -10.44 19.26
N GLY A 46 11.11 -10.98 18.07
CA GLY A 46 10.58 -12.32 17.86
C GLY A 46 9.05 -12.41 17.78
N ASP A 47 8.31 -11.39 18.22
CA ASP A 47 6.85 -11.34 18.06
C ASP A 47 6.48 -11.15 16.59
N TRP A 48 5.35 -11.71 16.17
CA TRP A 48 4.88 -11.66 14.80
C TRP A 48 3.77 -10.63 14.66
N LEU A 49 3.90 -9.75 13.68
CA LEU A 49 2.91 -8.72 13.37
C LEU A 49 2.34 -8.93 11.97
N ASN A 50 1.01 -8.81 11.86
CA ASN A 50 0.33 -8.79 10.57
C ASN A 50 0.24 -7.35 10.06
N VAL A 51 1.03 -7.02 9.03
CA VAL A 51 1.20 -5.66 8.53
C VAL A 51 0.96 -5.58 7.03
N PHE A 52 0.46 -4.46 6.56
CA PHE A 52 0.38 -4.16 5.13
C PHE A 52 1.70 -3.57 4.65
N ILE A 53 2.27 -4.12 3.57
CA ILE A 53 3.54 -3.68 3.01
C ILE A 53 3.30 -2.82 1.76
N TYR A 54 3.86 -1.62 1.73
CA TYR A 54 3.77 -0.72 0.57
C TYR A 54 5.03 0.12 0.41
N LEU A 55 5.05 1.00 -0.60
CA LEU A 55 6.12 1.95 -0.83
C LEU A 55 5.69 3.35 -0.37
N ASP A 56 6.50 3.99 0.47
CA ASP A 56 6.27 5.38 0.89
C ASP A 56 6.52 6.40 -0.25
N SER A 57 6.54 7.69 0.06
CA SER A 57 6.79 8.76 -0.92
C SER A 57 8.22 8.79 -1.48
N GLU A 58 9.17 8.10 -0.84
CA GLU A 58 10.58 8.00 -1.23
C GLU A 58 10.90 6.63 -1.86
N ASP A 59 9.87 5.88 -2.29
CA ASP A 59 9.97 4.52 -2.84
C ASP A 59 10.64 3.50 -1.90
N ARG A 60 10.59 3.73 -0.58
CA ARG A 60 11.09 2.77 0.41
C ARG A 60 9.99 1.80 0.83
N LEU A 61 10.36 0.53 1.01
CA LEU A 61 9.48 -0.46 1.61
C LEU A 61 9.17 -0.09 3.06
N ILE A 62 7.88 -0.03 3.37
CA ILE A 62 7.37 0.36 4.68
C ILE A 62 6.18 -0.53 5.05
N ALA A 63 6.08 -0.82 6.35
CA ALA A 63 4.97 -1.54 6.95
C ALA A 63 3.99 -0.55 7.60
N THR A 64 2.71 -0.90 7.59
CA THR A 64 1.68 -0.20 8.36
C THR A 64 0.64 -1.18 8.89
N THR A 65 0.02 -0.83 10.01
CA THR A 65 -1.17 -1.52 10.56
C THR A 65 -2.46 -0.82 10.15
N GLU A 66 -2.37 0.29 9.41
CA GLU A 66 -3.52 0.90 8.75
C GLU A 66 -4.17 -0.09 7.78
N LYS A 67 -5.48 0.07 7.59
CA LYS A 67 -6.27 -0.81 6.73
C LYS A 67 -6.44 -0.17 5.37
N PRO A 68 -5.77 -0.68 4.32
CA PRO A 68 -6.02 -0.19 2.97
C PRO A 68 -7.43 -0.59 2.56
N LYS A 69 -8.03 0.21 1.68
CA LYS A 69 -9.35 -0.09 1.11
C LYS A 69 -9.31 -1.24 0.09
N VAL A 70 -8.13 -1.61 -0.40
CA VAL A 70 -7.91 -2.65 -1.40
C VAL A 70 -6.48 -3.18 -1.36
N GLN A 71 -6.29 -4.46 -1.68
CA GLN A 71 -4.98 -5.10 -1.82
C GLN A 71 -4.65 -5.34 -3.30
N VAL A 72 -3.37 -5.52 -3.62
CA VAL A 72 -2.92 -5.90 -4.97
C VAL A 72 -3.58 -7.21 -5.42
N GLY A 73 -4.13 -7.20 -6.63
CA GLY A 73 -4.97 -8.24 -7.22
C GLY A 73 -6.46 -8.09 -6.91
N GLY A 74 -6.83 -7.06 -6.13
CA GLY A 74 -8.21 -6.76 -5.77
C GLY A 74 -8.84 -5.68 -6.65
N PHE A 75 -10.17 -5.61 -6.59
CA PHE A 75 -10.98 -4.56 -7.17
C PHE A 75 -11.65 -3.75 -6.06
N ALA A 76 -11.75 -2.43 -6.24
CA ALA A 76 -12.50 -1.58 -5.32
C ALA A 76 -13.04 -0.33 -6.02
N SER A 77 -14.18 0.17 -5.54
CA SER A 77 -14.70 1.49 -5.88
C SER A 77 -14.05 2.53 -4.97
N LEU A 78 -13.15 3.35 -5.50
CA LEU A 78 -12.39 4.35 -4.74
C LEU A 78 -12.74 5.77 -5.18
N LYS A 79 -12.65 6.71 -4.24
CA LYS A 79 -12.88 8.14 -4.47
C LYS A 79 -11.63 8.81 -5.04
N VAL A 80 -11.77 9.57 -6.12
CA VAL A 80 -10.72 10.45 -6.64
C VAL A 80 -10.53 11.62 -5.68
N VAL A 81 -9.33 11.78 -5.15
CA VAL A 81 -8.97 12.86 -4.21
C VAL A 81 -8.09 13.94 -4.84
N ASP A 82 -7.32 13.60 -5.86
CA ASP A 82 -6.52 14.55 -6.62
C ASP A 82 -6.40 14.11 -8.09
N ILE A 83 -6.19 15.07 -8.98
CA ILE A 83 -5.88 14.85 -10.39
C ILE A 83 -4.77 15.83 -10.77
N ASN A 84 -3.65 15.30 -11.24
CA ASN A 84 -2.53 16.11 -11.71
C ASN A 84 -1.91 15.50 -12.97
N ARG A 85 -0.84 16.11 -13.49
CA ARG A 85 -0.18 15.70 -14.74
C ARG A 85 0.28 14.24 -14.81
N ILE A 86 0.42 13.55 -13.67
CA ILE A 86 0.86 12.15 -13.60
C ILE A 86 -0.34 11.21 -13.77
N GLY A 87 -1.51 11.60 -13.26
CA GLY A 87 -2.71 10.77 -13.25
C GLY A 87 -3.68 11.15 -12.15
N LEU A 88 -4.54 10.19 -11.80
CA LEU A 88 -5.58 10.32 -10.80
C LEU A 88 -5.14 9.63 -9.52
N PHE A 89 -5.38 10.28 -8.39
CA PHE A 89 -5.07 9.75 -7.06
C PHE A 89 -6.36 9.39 -6.36
N PHE A 90 -6.39 8.18 -5.82
CA PHE A 90 -7.53 7.62 -5.11
C PHE A 90 -7.23 7.47 -3.62
N ASP A 91 -8.21 7.81 -2.79
CA ASP A 91 -8.16 7.56 -1.35
C ASP A 91 -8.03 6.05 -1.10
N SER A 92 -6.82 5.64 -0.72
CA SER A 92 -6.44 4.25 -0.47
C SER A 92 -6.72 3.81 0.96
N GLY A 93 -7.09 4.72 1.86
CA GLY A 93 -7.15 4.50 3.31
C GLY A 93 -5.77 4.48 4.00
N LEU A 94 -4.69 4.77 3.28
CA LEU A 94 -3.33 4.86 3.81
C LEU A 94 -2.81 6.30 3.76
N SER A 95 -1.65 6.55 4.34
CA SER A 95 -0.96 7.85 4.24
C SER A 95 -0.59 8.27 2.82
N LYS A 96 -0.62 7.34 1.85
CA LYS A 96 -0.28 7.57 0.44
C LYS A 96 -1.45 7.14 -0.44
N ASP A 97 -1.92 8.08 -1.25
CA ASP A 97 -2.99 7.82 -2.21
C ASP A 97 -2.54 6.88 -3.34
N LEU A 98 -3.48 6.12 -3.87
CA LEU A 98 -3.26 5.19 -4.96
C LEU A 98 -3.28 5.92 -6.30
N LEU A 99 -2.17 5.88 -7.03
CA LEU A 99 -2.08 6.46 -8.38
C LEU A 99 -2.66 5.51 -9.44
N MET A 100 -3.50 6.05 -10.30
CA MET A 100 -3.81 5.53 -11.63
C MET A 100 -3.25 6.49 -12.70
N PRO A 101 -2.26 6.07 -13.50
CA PRO A 101 -1.77 6.87 -14.62
C PRO A 101 -2.89 7.20 -15.62
N HIS A 102 -2.80 8.35 -16.28
CA HIS A 102 -3.78 8.75 -17.30
C HIS A 102 -3.99 7.70 -18.41
N SER A 103 -2.96 6.91 -18.75
CA SER A 103 -3.04 5.84 -19.74
C SER A 103 -4.00 4.70 -19.34
N GLU A 104 -4.26 4.56 -18.04
CA GLU A 104 -5.08 3.51 -17.45
C GLU A 104 -6.52 3.96 -17.15
N GLU A 105 -6.87 5.22 -17.45
CA GLU A 105 -8.25 5.69 -17.46
C GLU A 105 -9.07 5.03 -18.57
N LYS A 106 -10.37 4.85 -18.31
CA LYS A 106 -11.34 4.38 -19.29
C LYS A 106 -12.30 5.49 -19.75
N ARG A 107 -12.51 6.49 -18.90
CA ARG A 107 -13.36 7.66 -19.13
C ARG A 107 -12.82 8.83 -18.29
N PRO A 108 -13.11 10.08 -18.67
CA PRO A 108 -12.80 11.23 -17.82
C PRO A 108 -13.48 11.11 -16.45
N LEU A 109 -12.76 11.47 -15.40
CA LEU A 109 -13.24 11.56 -14.02
C LEU A 109 -12.88 12.93 -13.44
N GLN A 110 -13.59 13.34 -12.40
CA GLN A 110 -13.33 14.55 -11.63
C GLN A 110 -12.99 14.23 -10.18
N VAL A 111 -12.33 15.16 -9.49
CA VAL A 111 -12.12 15.05 -8.04
C VAL A 111 -13.48 14.91 -7.35
N GLY A 112 -13.60 13.90 -6.48
CA GLY A 112 -14.85 13.55 -5.80
C GLY A 112 -15.59 12.37 -6.41
N ASP A 113 -15.34 12.04 -7.68
CA ASP A 113 -15.95 10.88 -8.33
C ASP A 113 -15.48 9.56 -7.71
N TYR A 114 -16.29 8.52 -7.86
CA TYR A 114 -15.92 7.15 -7.55
C TYR A 114 -15.67 6.34 -8.82
N CYS A 115 -14.61 5.53 -8.81
CA CYS A 115 -14.27 4.64 -9.91
C CYS A 115 -13.92 3.24 -9.39
N VAL A 116 -14.46 2.21 -10.04
CA VAL A 116 -14.00 0.83 -9.82
C VAL A 116 -12.67 0.65 -10.53
N VAL A 117 -11.63 0.28 -9.77
CA VAL A 117 -10.29 0.03 -10.27
C VAL A 117 -9.80 -1.36 -9.88
N HIS A 118 -8.93 -1.93 -10.69
CA HIS A 118 -8.10 -3.09 -10.33
C HIS A 118 -6.73 -2.60 -9.85
N VAL A 119 -6.23 -3.13 -8.73
CA VAL A 119 -4.93 -2.74 -8.16
C VAL A 119 -3.88 -3.78 -8.50
N TYR A 120 -2.73 -3.33 -9.01
CA TYR A 120 -1.64 -4.21 -9.44
C TYR A 120 -0.27 -3.60 -9.14
N LEU A 121 0.78 -4.41 -9.28
CA LEU A 121 2.16 -3.92 -9.26
C LEU A 121 2.63 -3.63 -10.67
N ASP A 122 3.17 -2.44 -10.91
CA ASP A 122 3.81 -2.12 -12.17
C ASP A 122 5.19 -2.82 -12.30
N ARG A 123 5.88 -2.59 -13.42
CA ARG A 123 7.21 -3.17 -13.68
C ARG A 123 8.28 -2.71 -12.68
N SER A 124 8.07 -1.57 -12.03
CA SER A 124 8.94 -1.01 -11.00
C SER A 124 8.51 -1.40 -9.59
N ARG A 125 7.61 -2.38 -9.45
CA ARG A 125 7.04 -2.85 -8.17
C ARG A 125 6.28 -1.77 -7.39
N ARG A 126 5.79 -0.72 -8.05
CA ARG A 126 4.90 0.27 -7.42
C ARG A 126 3.46 -0.21 -7.49
N ILE A 127 2.72 0.04 -6.41
CA ILE A 127 1.28 -0.21 -6.35
C ILE A 127 0.57 0.86 -7.17
N THR A 128 -0.19 0.44 -8.17
CA THR A 128 -0.96 1.33 -9.05
C THR A 128 -2.33 0.72 -9.37
N ALA A 129 -3.18 1.48 -10.05
CA ALA A 129 -4.53 1.09 -10.41
C ALA A 129 -4.79 1.19 -11.92
N THR A 130 -5.84 0.52 -12.37
CA THR A 130 -6.38 0.66 -13.72
C THR A 130 -7.90 0.55 -13.73
N ALA A 131 -8.54 1.37 -14.56
CA ALA A 131 -9.97 1.29 -14.86
C ALA A 131 -10.27 0.37 -16.07
N ARG A 132 -9.23 -0.20 -16.72
CA ARG A 132 -9.33 -1.14 -17.83
C ARG A 132 -9.51 -2.57 -17.30
N LEU A 133 -10.68 -2.82 -16.69
CA LEU A 133 -10.97 -4.03 -15.92
C LEU A 133 -11.01 -5.31 -16.79
N ASP A 134 -11.26 -5.17 -18.09
CA ASP A 134 -11.30 -6.27 -19.07
C ASP A 134 -10.00 -7.07 -19.19
N ARG A 135 -8.88 -6.52 -18.71
CA ARG A 135 -7.57 -7.21 -18.68
C ARG A 135 -7.43 -8.21 -17.52
N TYR A 136 -8.35 -8.20 -16.56
CA TYR A 136 -8.23 -8.88 -15.27
C TYR A 136 -9.50 -9.66 -14.87
N LEU A 137 -10.40 -9.89 -15.83
CA LEU A 137 -11.64 -10.65 -15.69
C LEU A 137 -11.59 -11.94 -16.51
#